data_AF-A0A1M3GND3-F1
#
_entry.id   AF-A0A1M3GND3-F1
#
_cell.length_a   1.000
_cell.length_b   1.000
_cell.length_c   1.000
_cell.angle_alpha   90.00
_cell.angle_beta   90.00
_cell.angle_gamma   90.00
#
_symmetry.space_group_name_H-M   'P 1'
#
loop_
_entity.id
_entity.type
_entity.pdbx_description
1 polymer ?
#
loop_
_entity_poly.entity_id
_entity_poly.type
_entity_poly.pdbx_seq_one_letter_code
_entity_poly.pdbx_strand_id
1 'polypeptide(L)'
;MMKLGKISPLAFSRMKQRGISIDALNDLLARGQVEKQFDGAQVVYLDSPTPAPSWAGRPKPRLYAVVDAAGEVLTVERRVRLRA
;
A
#
# COMPACT_ATOMS: atom_id res chain seq x y z
N MET A 1 -7.70 -9.85 -11.72
CA MET A 1 -6.91 -8.66 -12.08
C MET A 1 -7.65 -7.45 -11.52
N MET A 2 -7.15 -6.82 -10.46
CA MET A 2 -7.79 -5.61 -9.93
C MET A 2 -7.47 -4.46 -10.88
N LYS A 3 -8.49 -3.94 -11.57
CA LYS A 3 -8.32 -2.76 -12.40
C LYS A 3 -8.31 -1.57 -11.46
N LEU A 4 -7.15 -0.91 -11.37
CA LEU A 4 -7.06 0.33 -10.61
C LEU A 4 -8.09 1.32 -11.14
N GLY A 5 -8.88 1.88 -10.23
CA GLY A 5 -9.78 2.98 -10.51
C GLY A 5 -8.99 4.27 -10.72
N LYS A 6 -9.50 5.37 -10.17
CA LYS A 6 -8.76 6.64 -10.19
C LYS A 6 -7.61 6.60 -9.18
N ILE A 7 -6.70 7.57 -9.27
CA ILE A 7 -5.69 7.82 -8.25
C ILE A 7 -5.99 9.20 -7.69
N SER A 8 -6.17 9.31 -6.38
CA SER A 8 -6.45 10.60 -5.75
C SER A 8 -5.26 11.56 -5.97
N PRO A 9 -5.48 12.89 -6.06
CA PRO A 9 -4.38 13.85 -6.18
C PRO A 9 -3.35 13.74 -5.04
N LEU A 10 -3.82 13.35 -3.85
CA LEU A 10 -2.97 13.10 -2.68
C LEU A 10 -2.09 11.88 -2.90
N ALA A 11 -2.68 10.75 -3.32
CA ALA A 11 -1.94 9.53 -3.65
C ALA A 11 -0.91 9.80 -4.74
N PHE A 12 -1.29 10.50 -5.81
CA PHE A 12 -0.40 10.86 -6.91
C PHE A 12 0.80 11.72 -6.45
N SER A 13 0.56 12.71 -5.59
CA SER A 13 1.61 13.55 -5.02
C SER A 13 2.57 12.74 -4.15
N ARG A 14 2.03 11.85 -3.31
CA ARG A 14 2.82 10.94 -2.45
C ARG A 14 3.64 9.94 -3.26
N MET A 15 3.08 9.40 -4.34
CA MET A 15 3.79 8.52 -5.27
C MET A 15 4.98 9.22 -5.91
N LYS A 16 4.75 10.43 -6.45
CA LYS A 16 5.82 11.25 -7.07
C LYS A 16 6.94 11.58 -6.09
N GLN A 17 6.60 11.98 -4.85
CA GLN A 17 7.59 12.23 -3.80
C GLN A 17 8.46 11.01 -3.48
N ARG A 18 7.96 9.80 -3.75
CA ARG A 18 8.63 8.54 -3.48
C ARG A 18 9.25 7.89 -4.72
N GLY A 19 9.15 8.53 -5.89
CA GLY A 19 9.66 8.00 -7.16
C GLY A 19 8.91 6.75 -7.65
N ILE A 20 7.65 6.56 -7.24
CA ILE A 20 6.84 5.41 -7.66
C ILE A 20 6.07 5.81 -8.93
N SER A 21 6.33 5.11 -10.04
CA SER A 21 5.55 5.28 -11.27
C SER A 21 4.17 4.63 -11.14
N ILE A 22 3.23 5.03 -12.01
CA ILE A 22 1.88 4.44 -12.04
C ILE A 22 1.95 2.93 -12.37
N ASP A 23 2.82 2.55 -13.31
CA ASP A 23 3.03 1.14 -13.67
C ASP A 23 3.60 0.33 -12.49
N ALA A 24 4.59 0.89 -11.79
CA ALA A 24 5.14 0.27 -10.59
C ALA A 24 4.07 0.11 -9.51
N LEU A 25 3.19 1.10 -9.31
CA LEU A 25 2.10 0.97 -8.36
C LEU A 25 1.11 -0.14 -8.75
N ASN A 26 0.74 -0.24 -10.03
CA ASN A 26 -0.12 -1.32 -10.52
C ASN A 26 0.49 -2.69 -10.23
N ASP A 27 1.78 -2.86 -10.54
CA ASP A 27 2.50 -4.11 -10.27
C ASP A 27 2.55 -4.42 -8.77
N LEU A 28 2.83 -3.41 -7.94
CA LEU A 28 2.92 -3.55 -6.49
C LEU A 28 1.56 -3.87 -5.86
N LEU A 29 0.46 -3.33 -6.40
CA LEU A 29 -0.89 -3.66 -5.94
C LEU A 29 -1.31 -5.07 -6.37
N ALA A 30 -0.97 -5.47 -7.60
CA ALA A 30 -1.26 -6.81 -8.11
C ALA A 30 -0.53 -7.91 -7.32
N ARG A 31 0.65 -7.60 -6.78
CA ARG A 31 1.48 -8.51 -5.98
C ARG A 31 1.39 -8.23 -4.48
N GLY A 32 0.65 -7.20 -4.10
CA GLY A 32 0.60 -6.67 -2.75
C GLY A 32 -0.26 -7.53 -1.83
N GLN A 33 0.04 -7.47 -0.53
CA GLN A 33 -0.72 -8.21 0.48
C GLN A 33 -1.83 -7.34 1.07
N VAL A 34 -3.07 -7.77 0.94
CA VAL A 34 -4.23 -7.12 1.56
C VAL A 34 -4.29 -7.51 3.03
N GLU A 35 -4.23 -6.53 3.96
CA GLU A 35 -4.33 -6.81 5.41
C GLU A 35 -5.74 -6.59 5.96
N LYS A 36 -6.40 -5.50 5.57
CA LYS A 36 -7.65 -5.10 6.20
C LYS A 36 -8.57 -4.41 5.22
N GLN A 37 -9.82 -4.85 5.20
CA GLN A 37 -10.93 -4.11 4.60
C GLN A 37 -11.69 -3.42 5.72
N PHE A 38 -11.82 -2.10 5.68
CA PHE A 38 -12.60 -1.31 6.62
C PHE A 38 -13.49 -0.36 5.82
N ASP A 39 -14.80 -0.48 6.01
CA ASP A 39 -15.80 0.37 5.36
C ASP A 39 -15.62 0.46 3.82
N GLY A 40 -15.40 -0.70 3.20
CA GLY A 40 -15.16 -0.82 1.76
C GLY A 40 -13.71 -0.52 1.32
N ALA A 41 -12.92 0.21 2.11
CA ALA A 41 -11.52 0.50 1.80
C ALA A 41 -10.58 -0.65 2.24
N GLN A 42 -9.60 -0.97 1.40
CA GLN A 42 -8.58 -1.99 1.59
C GLN A 42 -7.21 -1.37 1.82
N VAL A 43 -6.47 -1.88 2.80
CA VAL A 43 -5.05 -1.58 2.99
C VAL A 43 -4.22 -2.66 2.29
N VAL A 44 -3.48 -2.26 1.26
CA VAL A 44 -2.61 -3.14 0.47
C VAL A 44 -1.16 -2.80 0.74
N TYR A 45 -0.39 -3.74 1.29
CA TYR A 45 1.05 -3.60 1.45
C TYR A 45 1.75 -3.90 0.14
N LEU A 46 2.53 -2.93 -0.32
CA LEU A 46 3.23 -2.93 -1.60
C LEU A 46 4.59 -3.63 -1.49
N ASP A 47 5.15 -3.73 -0.30
CA ASP A 47 6.39 -4.44 -0.01
C ASP A 47 6.13 -5.92 0.24
N SER A 48 6.20 -6.72 -0.83
CA SER A 48 6.24 -8.18 -0.75
C SER A 48 7.69 -8.67 -0.82
N PRO A 49 8.11 -9.68 -0.04
CA PRO A 49 7.33 -10.44 0.95
C PRO A 49 7.21 -9.72 2.30
N THR A 50 6.17 -10.09 3.07
CA THR A 50 6.06 -9.70 4.49
C THR A 50 7.34 -10.10 5.23
N PRO A 51 8.05 -9.14 5.85
CA PRO A 51 9.27 -9.47 6.58
C PRO A 51 8.92 -10.50 7.65
N ALA A 52 9.69 -11.59 7.69
CA ALA A 52 9.60 -12.61 8.72
C ALA A 52 9.55 -11.94 10.11
N PRO A 53 8.85 -12.51 11.10
CA PRO A 53 8.83 -11.96 12.45
C PRO A 53 10.27 -11.83 12.95
N SER A 54 10.82 -10.61 12.93
CA SER A 54 12.17 -10.39 13.41
C SER A 54 12.11 -10.46 14.93
N TRP A 55 12.46 -11.62 15.48
CA TRP A 55 12.65 -11.81 16.92
C TRP A 55 13.69 -10.82 17.50
N ALA A 56 14.45 -10.12 16.65
CA ALA A 56 15.53 -9.21 17.02
C ALA A 56 15.48 -7.79 16.37
N GLY A 57 14.34 -7.32 15.84
CA GLY A 57 14.34 -6.10 15.01
C GLY A 57 13.24 -5.08 15.31
N ARG A 58 13.61 -3.79 15.36
CA ARG A 58 12.67 -2.66 15.33
C ARG A 58 11.69 -2.83 14.16
N PRO A 59 10.39 -2.55 14.34
CA PRO A 59 9.42 -2.68 13.25
C PRO A 59 9.85 -1.76 12.08
N LYS A 60 10.04 -2.34 10.89
CA LYS A 60 10.42 -1.59 9.70
C LYS A 60 9.20 -0.86 9.12
N PRO A 61 9.32 0.40 8.68
CA PRO A 61 8.26 1.07 7.95
C PRO A 61 7.96 0.33 6.66
N ARG A 62 6.73 -0.16 6.51
CA ARG A 62 6.23 -0.86 5.33
C ARG A 62 5.45 0.09 4.43
N LEU A 63 5.56 -0.11 3.12
CA LEU A 63 4.88 0.74 2.14
C LEU A 63 3.48 0.16 1.91
N TYR A 64 2.45 0.98 2.07
CA TYR A 64 1.08 0.57 1.84
C TYR A 64 0.33 1.59 0.98
N ALA A 65 -0.68 1.08 0.28
CA ALA A 65 -1.69 1.87 -0.39
C ALA A 65 -3.04 1.64 0.30
N VAL A 66 -3.85 2.68 0.38
CA VAL A 66 -5.27 2.56 0.73
C VAL A 66 -6.05 2.64 -0.56
N VAL A 67 -6.86 1.62 -0.82
CA VAL A 67 -7.71 1.49 -2.00
C VAL A 67 -9.15 1.50 -1.54
N ASP A 68 -10.03 2.27 -2.14
CA ASP A 68 -11.46 2.25 -1.76
C ASP A 68 -12.22 1.05 -2.36
N ALA A 69 -13.53 0.97 -2.11
CA ALA A 69 -14.38 -0.09 -2.64
C ALA A 69 -14.52 -0.04 -4.18
N ALA A 70 -14.32 1.13 -4.80
CA ALA A 70 -14.35 1.33 -6.23
C ALA A 70 -13.00 1.04 -6.90
N GLY A 71 -11.96 0.70 -6.13
CA GLY A 71 -10.61 0.48 -6.63
C GLY A 71 -9.78 1.76 -6.77
N GLU A 72 -10.23 2.91 -6.24
CA GLU A 72 -9.50 4.18 -6.24
C GLU A 72 -8.39 4.17 -5.18
N VAL A 73 -7.17 4.59 -5.56
CA VAL A 73 -6.06 4.74 -4.61
C VAL A 73 -6.21 6.07 -3.89
N LEU A 74 -6.56 5.99 -2.61
CA LEU A 74 -6.77 7.15 -1.75
C LEU A 74 -5.44 7.74 -1.25
N THR A 75 -4.48 6.88 -0.90
CA THR A 75 -3.14 7.32 -0.46
C THR A 75 -2.09 6.22 -0.60
N VAL A 76 -0.81 6.61 -0.63
CA VAL A 76 0.36 5.72 -0.63
C VAL A 76 1.38 6.21 0.39
N GLU A 77 1.57 5.46 1.47
CA GLU A 77 2.39 5.89 2.61
C GLU A 77 3.26 4.77 3.21
N ARG A 78 4.18 5.16 4.08
CA ARG A 78 5.01 4.24 4.86
C ARG A 78 4.53 4.24 6.30
N ARG A 79 4.12 3.08 6.81
CA ARG A 79 3.73 2.93 8.22
C ARG A 79 4.56 1.86 8.90
N VAL A 80 5.01 2.17 10.09
CA VAL A 80 5.58 1.19 11.01
C VAL A 80 4.41 0.40 11.58
N ARG A 81 4.38 -0.92 11.34
CA ARG A 81 3.42 -1.80 12.00
C ARG A 81 3.87 -1.96 13.45
N LEU A 82 3.37 -1.11 14.33
CA LEU A 82 3.41 -1.38 15.77
C LEU A 82 2.47 -2.56 16.00
N ARG A 83 3.00 -3.71 16.43
CA ARG A 83 2.15 -4.78 16.96
C ARG A 83 1.35 -4.18 18.12
N ALA A 84 0.03 -4.27 18.03
CA ALA A 84 -0.82 -4.32 19.22
C ALA A 84 -0.73 -5.72 19.82
#